data_AF-A0A533ZXJ0-F1
#
_entry.id   AF-A0A533ZXJ0-F1
#
_cell.length_a   1.000
_cell.length_b   1.000
_cell.length_c   1.000
_cell.angle_alpha   90.00
_cell.angle_beta   90.00
_cell.angle_gamma   90.00
#
_symmetry.space_group_name_H-M   'P 1'
#
loop_
_entity.id
_entity.type
_entity.pdbx_description
1 polymer ?
#
loop_
_entity_poly.entity_id
_entity_poly.type
_entity_poly.pdbx_seq_one_letter_code
_entity_poly.pdbx_strand_id
1 'polypeptide(L)'
;MAAFLGSWAAAAGAIAAATADTWATEIGAFSPIPPRLVTSWRRVTRGTSGGITALGTLGGAAGAATIAWLAHALAPRGHAPGFATLAGAGVAGMLADSLLGATLQGKYECPACDARFERGNTVCHEPVRLTTGRRWLDNDAVNFAATLVGAAVAAIGTHVPH
;
A
#
# COMPACT_ATOMS: atom_id res chain seq x y z
N MET A 1 9.60 17.38 10.04
CA MET A 1 8.27 17.38 9.37
C MET A 1 8.21 18.36 8.19
N ALA A 2 8.76 19.58 8.29
CA ALA A 2 8.83 20.54 7.17
C ALA A 2 9.66 20.08 5.95
N ALA A 3 10.68 19.24 6.15
CA ALA A 3 11.51 18.73 5.05
C ALA A 3 10.78 17.78 4.08
N PHE A 4 9.71 17.11 4.53
CA PHE A 4 8.92 16.20 3.68
C PHE A 4 7.90 16.94 2.81
N LEU A 5 7.36 18.07 3.27
CA LEU A 5 6.38 18.87 2.53
C LEU A 5 7.01 19.70 1.40
N GLY A 6 8.31 19.98 1.47
CA GLY A 6 9.06 20.67 0.41
C GLY A 6 9.84 19.76 -0.54
N SER A 7 9.87 18.44 -0.28
CA SER A 7 10.62 17.48 -1.10
C SER A 7 9.76 16.92 -2.22
N TRP A 8 10.05 17.33 -3.46
CA TRP A 8 9.42 16.80 -4.67
C TRP A 8 9.52 15.27 -4.74
N ALA A 9 10.68 14.72 -4.38
CA ALA A 9 10.90 13.27 -4.33
C ALA A 9 9.99 12.58 -3.30
N ALA A 10 9.86 13.13 -2.09
CA ALA A 10 9.00 12.57 -1.06
C ALA A 10 7.52 12.59 -1.48
N ALA A 11 7.05 13.72 -2.03
CA ALA A 11 5.68 13.86 -2.53
C ALA A 11 5.41 12.86 -3.68
N ALA A 12 6.32 12.78 -4.66
CA ALA A 12 6.22 11.83 -5.76
C ALA A 12 6.28 10.37 -5.27
N GLY A 13 7.09 10.06 -4.25
CA GLY A 13 7.17 8.72 -3.64
C GLY A 13 5.88 8.31 -2.94
N ALA A 14 5.24 9.22 -2.20
CA ALA A 14 3.92 8.97 -1.59
C ALA A 14 2.84 8.70 -2.65
N ILE A 15 2.80 9.52 -3.71
CA ILE A 15 1.85 9.37 -4.81
C ILE A 15 2.12 8.07 -5.59
N ALA A 16 3.40 7.72 -5.80
CA ALA A 16 3.79 6.48 -6.45
C ALA A 16 3.32 5.26 -5.63
N ALA A 17 3.46 5.30 -4.31
CA ALA A 17 2.99 4.24 -3.42
C ALA A 17 1.47 4.09 -3.47
N ALA A 18 0.72 5.19 -3.35
CA ALA A 18 -0.74 5.17 -3.42
C ALA A 18 -1.25 4.66 -4.78
N THR A 19 -0.61 5.08 -5.87
CA THR A 19 -0.98 4.65 -7.24
C THR A 19 -0.65 3.18 -7.46
N ALA A 20 0.52 2.72 -6.98
CA ALA A 20 0.92 1.34 -7.06
C ALA A 20 -0.05 0.42 -6.31
N ASP A 21 -0.43 0.80 -5.09
CA ASP A 21 -1.39 0.03 -4.29
C ASP A 21 -2.78 -0.04 -4.96
N THR A 22 -3.28 1.10 -5.43
CA THR A 22 -4.57 1.16 -6.15
C THR A 22 -4.54 0.27 -7.38
N TRP A 23 -3.51 0.39 -8.23
CA TRP A 23 -3.40 -0.41 -9.44
C TRP A 23 -3.19 -1.89 -9.12
N ALA A 24 -2.46 -2.22 -8.05
CA ALA A 24 -2.28 -3.61 -7.65
C ALA A 24 -3.60 -4.27 -7.23
N THR A 25 -4.45 -3.54 -6.51
CA THR A 25 -5.76 -4.02 -6.07
C THR A 25 -6.72 -4.12 -7.25
N GLU A 26 -6.87 -3.06 -8.04
CA GLU A 26 -7.81 -3.03 -9.18
C GLU A 26 -7.41 -4.00 -10.29
N ILE A 27 -6.15 -4.03 -10.70
CA ILE A 27 -5.66 -4.96 -11.73
C ILE A 27 -5.60 -6.39 -11.17
N GLY A 28 -5.21 -6.55 -9.90
CA GLY A 28 -5.18 -7.84 -9.22
C GLY A 28 -6.56 -8.48 -9.05
N ALA A 29 -7.63 -7.69 -9.00
CA ALA A 29 -9.01 -8.18 -8.94
C ALA A 29 -9.38 -9.03 -10.16
N PHE A 30 -8.72 -8.83 -11.31
CA PHE A 30 -8.91 -9.63 -12.53
C PHE A 30 -8.04 -10.90 -12.58
N SER A 31 -7.18 -11.15 -11.58
CA SER A 31 -6.28 -12.31 -11.56
C SER A 31 -7.04 -13.63 -11.57
N PRO A 32 -6.81 -14.54 -12.54
CA PRO A 32 -7.46 -15.85 -12.56
C PRO A 32 -6.98 -16.75 -11.40
N ILE A 33 -5.83 -16.42 -10.80
CA ILE A 33 -5.23 -17.15 -9.68
C ILE A 33 -5.64 -16.46 -8.38
N PRO A 34 -6.12 -17.21 -7.36
CA PRO A 34 -6.43 -16.65 -6.04
C PRO A 34 -5.22 -15.94 -5.43
N PRO A 35 -5.43 -14.80 -4.72
CA PRO A 35 -4.34 -14.12 -4.02
C PRO A 35 -3.69 -15.01 -2.97
N ARG A 36 -2.43 -14.69 -2.66
CA ARG A 36 -1.66 -15.32 -1.61
C ARG A 36 -1.31 -14.29 -0.55
N LEU A 37 -1.41 -14.68 0.73
CA LEU A 37 -1.01 -13.80 1.81
C LEU A 37 0.50 -13.55 1.75
N VAL A 38 0.92 -12.29 1.79
CA VAL A 38 2.34 -11.92 1.63
C VAL A 38 3.26 -12.55 2.69
N THR A 39 2.74 -12.83 3.89
CA THR A 39 3.53 -13.39 5.01
C THR A 39 3.67 -14.90 4.97
N SER A 40 2.61 -15.63 4.61
CA SER A 40 2.57 -17.11 4.71
C SER A 40 2.50 -17.83 3.37
N TRP A 41 2.31 -17.08 2.29
CA TRP A 41 2.14 -17.58 0.93
C TRP A 41 0.93 -18.51 0.71
N ARG A 42 0.06 -18.64 1.71
CA ARG A 42 -1.19 -19.40 1.65
C ARG A 42 -2.19 -18.66 0.76
N ARG A 43 -2.99 -19.43 0.02
CA ARG A 43 -4.09 -18.88 -0.78
C ARG A 43 -5.15 -18.29 0.15
N VAL A 44 -5.64 -17.12 -0.19
CA VAL A 44 -6.69 -16.40 0.54
C VAL A 44 -7.80 -15.99 -0.42
N THR A 45 -8.97 -15.62 0.12
CA THR A 45 -10.07 -15.09 -0.67
C THR A 45 -9.72 -13.72 -1.24
N ARG A 46 -10.28 -13.37 -2.40
CA ARG A 46 -10.13 -12.02 -2.97
C ARG A 46 -10.63 -10.97 -1.97
N GLY A 47 -9.95 -9.83 -1.91
CA GLY A 47 -10.24 -8.77 -0.95
C GLY A 47 -9.71 -9.01 0.48
N THR A 48 -8.93 -10.07 0.72
CA THR A 48 -8.28 -10.26 2.02
C THR A 48 -7.12 -9.27 2.18
N SER A 49 -7.13 -8.46 3.24
CA SER A 49 -6.01 -7.58 3.58
C SER A 49 -4.67 -8.34 3.66
N GLY A 50 -3.70 -7.86 2.87
CA GLY A 50 -2.38 -8.45 2.68
C GLY A 50 -2.28 -9.59 1.66
N GLY A 51 -3.34 -9.83 0.89
CA GLY A 51 -3.35 -10.76 -0.24
C GLY A 51 -2.77 -10.14 -1.50
N ILE A 52 -1.73 -10.75 -2.07
CA ILE A 52 -1.10 -10.30 -3.32
C ILE A 52 -1.28 -11.32 -4.45
N THR A 53 -1.37 -10.82 -5.68
CA THR A 53 -1.38 -11.63 -6.92
C THR A 53 -0.24 -11.19 -7.82
N ALA A 54 0.29 -12.09 -8.65
CA ALA A 54 1.33 -11.71 -9.62
C ALA A 54 0.84 -10.61 -10.59
N LEU A 55 -0.41 -10.73 -11.05
CA LEU A 55 -1.03 -9.72 -11.92
C LEU A 55 -1.15 -8.37 -11.23
N GLY A 56 -1.60 -8.35 -9.97
CA GLY A 56 -1.67 -7.14 -9.16
C GLY A 56 -0.29 -6.54 -8.91
N THR A 57 0.70 -7.33 -8.52
CA THR A 57 2.07 -6.83 -8.30
C THR A 57 2.67 -6.19 -9.56
N LEU A 58 2.44 -6.77 -10.75
CA LEU A 58 2.85 -6.16 -12.02
C LEU A 58 2.08 -4.87 -12.32
N GLY A 59 0.76 -4.87 -12.07
CA GLY A 59 -0.08 -3.68 -12.20
C GLY A 59 0.39 -2.54 -11.30
N GLY A 60 0.69 -2.83 -10.04
CA GLY A 60 1.22 -1.84 -9.10
C GLY A 60 2.61 -1.34 -9.47
N ALA A 61 3.49 -2.22 -9.96
CA ALA A 61 4.80 -1.80 -10.49
C ALA A 61 4.65 -0.87 -11.71
N ALA A 62 3.69 -1.14 -12.60
CA ALA A 62 3.37 -0.26 -13.72
C ALA A 62 2.80 1.10 -13.25
N GLY A 63 1.98 1.10 -12.20
CA GLY A 63 1.48 2.33 -11.57
C GLY A 63 2.63 3.16 -10.98
N ALA A 64 3.53 2.53 -10.23
CA ALA A 64 4.73 3.18 -9.69
C ALA A 64 5.62 3.77 -10.79
N ALA A 65 5.86 3.01 -11.86
CA ALA A 65 6.64 3.46 -13.02
C ALA A 65 5.99 4.65 -13.74
N THR A 66 4.65 4.66 -13.85
CA THR A 66 3.90 5.77 -14.44
C THR A 66 4.09 7.05 -13.64
N ILE A 67 3.97 6.98 -12.31
CA ILE A 67 4.22 8.14 -11.44
C ILE A 67 5.69 8.56 -11.48
N ALA A 68 6.63 7.61 -11.51
CA ALA A 68 8.05 7.93 -11.63
C ALA A 68 8.36 8.71 -12.92
N TRP A 69 7.76 8.30 -14.05
CA TRP A 69 7.90 9.01 -15.33
C TRP A 69 7.29 10.42 -15.27
N LEU A 70 6.06 10.56 -14.76
CA LEU A 70 5.38 11.85 -14.62
C LEU A 70 6.15 12.80 -13.69
N ALA A 71 6.63 12.29 -12.56
CA ALA A 71 7.39 13.06 -11.59
C ALA A 71 8.73 13.55 -12.16
N HIS A 72 9.33 12.80 -13.08
CA HIS A 72 10.52 13.24 -13.81
C HIS A 72 10.18 14.33 -14.83
N ALA A 73 9.10 14.15 -15.60
CA ALA A 73 8.66 15.12 -16.61
C ALA A 73 8.21 16.47 -16.03
N LEU A 74 7.63 16.44 -14.82
CA LEU A 74 7.10 17.62 -14.12
C LEU A 74 8.08 18.19 -13.07
N ALA A 75 9.27 17.63 -12.95
CA ALA A 75 10.22 18.01 -11.91
C ALA A 75 10.63 19.48 -12.04
N PRO A 76 10.71 20.22 -10.92
CA PRO A 76 11.43 21.48 -10.87
C PRO A 76 12.87 21.29 -11.37
N ARG A 77 13.41 22.28 -12.09
CA ARG A 77 14.77 22.20 -12.65
C ARG A 77 15.78 21.79 -11.58
N GLY A 78 16.57 20.75 -11.87
CA GLY A 78 17.61 20.22 -10.98
C GLY A 78 17.12 19.33 -9.83
N HIS A 79 15.82 19.04 -9.72
CA HIS A 79 15.23 18.25 -8.63
C HIS A 79 14.52 16.97 -9.11
N ALA A 80 14.84 16.52 -10.34
CA ALA A 80 14.25 15.33 -10.91
C ALA A 80 14.74 14.09 -10.16
N PRO A 81 13.87 13.34 -9.46
CA PRO A 81 14.29 12.14 -8.75
C PRO A 81 14.66 11.06 -9.76
N GLY A 82 15.57 10.16 -9.37
CA GLY A 82 15.90 9.00 -10.20
C GLY A 82 14.67 8.13 -10.46
N PHE A 83 14.45 7.75 -11.72
CA PHE A 83 13.30 6.92 -12.11
C PHE A 83 13.21 5.63 -11.30
N ALA A 84 14.33 4.90 -11.20
CA ALA A 84 14.40 3.65 -10.44
C ALA A 84 14.11 3.86 -8.94
N THR A 85 14.60 4.98 -8.38
CA THR A 85 14.34 5.36 -6.99
C THR A 85 12.86 5.57 -6.73
N LEU A 86 12.16 6.32 -7.59
CA LEU A 86 10.73 6.57 -7.43
C LEU A 86 9.86 5.34 -7.70
N ALA A 87 10.16 4.59 -8.77
CA ALA A 87 9.44 3.36 -9.06
C ALA A 87 9.62 2.34 -7.92
N GLY A 88 10.85 2.21 -7.41
CA GLY A 88 11.16 1.39 -6.24
C GLY A 88 10.46 1.87 -4.97
N ALA A 89 10.37 3.18 -4.74
CA ALA A 89 9.64 3.75 -3.62
C ALA A 89 8.13 3.42 -3.68
N GLY A 90 7.52 3.52 -4.86
CA GLY A 90 6.12 3.16 -5.05
C GLY A 90 5.85 1.68 -4.79
N VAL A 91 6.70 0.79 -5.32
CA VAL A 91 6.62 -0.65 -5.06
C VAL A 91 6.84 -0.96 -3.57
N ALA A 92 7.80 -0.30 -2.93
CA ALA A 92 8.07 -0.48 -1.50
C ALA A 92 6.87 -0.08 -0.64
N GLY A 93 6.21 1.03 -0.95
CA GLY A 93 4.98 1.46 -0.28
C GLY A 93 3.84 0.46 -0.44
N MET A 94 3.56 0.01 -1.66
CA MET A 94 2.56 -1.03 -1.94
C MET A 94 2.84 -2.36 -1.20
N LEU A 95 4.10 -2.78 -1.15
CA LEU A 95 4.47 -4.00 -0.41
C LEU A 95 4.36 -3.80 1.11
N ALA A 96 4.68 -2.60 1.60
CA ALA A 96 4.50 -2.26 3.00
C ALA A 96 3.01 -2.27 3.39
N ASP A 97 2.13 -1.77 2.53
CA ASP A 97 0.67 -1.87 2.69
C ASP A 97 0.24 -3.32 2.90
N SER A 98 0.58 -4.19 1.93
CA SER A 98 0.25 -5.61 1.99
C SER A 98 0.80 -6.29 3.24
N LEU A 99 2.02 -5.93 3.67
CA LEU A 99 2.63 -6.49 4.88
C LEU A 99 1.91 -6.04 6.16
N LEU A 100 1.61 -4.75 6.27
CA LEU A 100 0.89 -4.17 7.40
C LEU A 100 -0.55 -4.71 7.46
N GLY A 101 -1.22 -4.82 6.32
CA GLY A 101 -2.55 -5.44 6.18
C GLY A 101 -2.58 -6.91 6.59
N ALA A 102 -1.51 -7.66 6.29
CA ALA A 102 -1.40 -9.06 6.69
C ALA A 102 -1.11 -9.25 8.18
N THR A 103 -0.46 -8.29 8.85
CA THR A 103 0.14 -8.49 10.18
C THR A 103 -0.50 -7.67 11.30
N LEU A 104 -0.77 -6.39 11.04
CA LEU A 104 -1.12 -5.42 12.08
C LEU A 104 -2.54 -4.86 11.92
N GLN A 105 -3.12 -4.91 10.72
CA GLN A 105 -4.46 -4.36 10.46
C GLN A 105 -5.54 -5.06 11.28
N GLY A 106 -6.41 -4.26 11.88
CA GLY A 106 -7.53 -4.74 12.69
C GLY A 106 -8.52 -5.54 11.86
N LYS A 107 -8.76 -6.78 12.27
CA LYS A 107 -9.78 -7.66 11.69
C LYS A 107 -10.83 -7.95 12.73
N TYR A 108 -12.09 -7.89 12.32
CA TYR A 108 -13.25 -7.94 13.18
C TYR A 108 -14.17 -9.08 12.77
N GLU A 109 -14.91 -9.63 13.73
CA GLU A 109 -15.90 -10.70 13.51
C GLU A 109 -17.16 -10.37 14.30
N CYS A 110 -18.32 -10.60 13.69
CA CYS A 110 -19.61 -10.48 14.37
C CYS A 110 -19.88 -11.77 15.17
N PRO A 111 -20.12 -11.69 16.49
CA PRO A 111 -20.36 -12.89 17.30
C PRO A 111 -21.72 -13.57 17.01
N ALA A 112 -22.63 -12.91 16.30
CA ALA A 112 -23.97 -13.43 16.01
C ALA A 112 -24.05 -14.22 14.70
N CYS A 113 -23.22 -13.89 13.70
CA CYS A 113 -23.30 -14.48 12.37
C CYS A 113 -21.95 -14.93 11.80
N ASP A 114 -20.87 -14.83 12.58
CA ASP A 114 -19.48 -15.18 12.22
C ASP A 114 -18.94 -14.47 10.96
N ALA A 115 -19.63 -13.44 10.49
CA ALA A 115 -19.17 -12.64 9.37
C ALA A 115 -17.93 -11.82 9.77
N ARG A 116 -16.93 -11.79 8.88
CA ARG A 116 -15.65 -11.12 9.09
C ARG A 116 -15.57 -9.82 8.32
N PHE A 117 -15.01 -8.80 8.98
CA PHE A 117 -14.98 -7.43 8.48
C PHE A 117 -13.64 -6.77 8.79
N GLU A 118 -13.30 -5.78 7.98
CA GLU A 118 -12.10 -4.95 8.17
C GLU A 118 -12.47 -3.51 8.60
N ARG A 119 -13.77 -3.21 8.71
CA ARG A 119 -14.32 -1.90 9.11
C ARG A 119 -15.70 -2.06 9.77
N GLY A 120 -16.05 -1.13 10.65
CA GLY A 120 -17.36 -1.03 11.29
C GLY A 120 -17.33 -1.43 12.76
N ASN A 121 -18.22 -0.84 13.57
CA ASN A 121 -18.26 -1.04 15.02
C ASN A 121 -19.38 -1.99 15.45
N THR A 122 -20.37 -2.22 14.58
CA THR A 122 -21.59 -2.98 14.90
C THR A 122 -22.10 -3.70 13.66
N VAL A 123 -22.42 -4.99 13.81
CA VAL A 123 -23.04 -5.84 12.78
C VAL A 123 -24.10 -6.71 13.47
N CYS A 124 -25.26 -6.91 12.84
CA CYS A 124 -26.39 -7.62 13.45
C CYS A 124 -26.82 -7.04 14.80
N HIS A 125 -26.71 -5.71 14.97
CA HIS A 125 -26.94 -4.99 16.23
C HIS A 125 -25.98 -5.35 17.38
N GLU A 126 -24.93 -6.14 17.12
CA GLU A 126 -23.92 -6.54 18.09
C GLU A 126 -22.58 -5.83 17.83
N PRO A 127 -21.83 -5.45 18.88
CA PRO A 127 -20.51 -4.88 18.70
C PRO A 127 -19.56 -5.94 18.13
N VAL A 128 -18.80 -5.57 17.09
CA VAL A 128 -17.86 -6.49 16.48
C VAL A 128 -16.68 -6.78 17.41
N ARG A 129 -16.18 -8.01 17.39
CA ARG A 129 -15.03 -8.44 18.19
C ARG A 129 -13.77 -8.36 17.35
N LEU A 130 -12.74 -7.69 17.86
CA LEU A 130 -11.40 -7.74 17.27
C LEU A 130 -10.85 -9.17 17.38
N THR A 131 -10.54 -9.78 16.25
CA THR A 131 -9.96 -11.13 16.17
C THR A 131 -8.45 -11.09 15.98
N THR A 132 -7.92 -10.11 15.25
CA THR A 132 -6.47 -9.98 14.96
C THR A 132 -6.11 -8.51 14.73
N GLY A 133 -4.83 -8.17 14.91
CA GLY A 133 -4.30 -6.83 14.62
C GLY A 133 -4.54 -5.81 15.74
N ARG A 134 -4.51 -4.53 15.39
CA ARG A 134 -4.71 -3.41 16.32
C ARG A 134 -5.98 -2.66 15.97
N ARG A 135 -6.80 -2.34 16.99
CA ARG A 135 -8.10 -1.67 16.79
C ARG A 135 -8.03 -0.34 16.02
N TRP A 136 -6.94 0.41 16.23
CA TRP A 136 -6.75 1.72 15.61
C TRP A 136 -6.12 1.66 14.22
N LEU A 137 -5.55 0.50 13.83
CA LEU A 137 -4.89 0.34 12.55
C LEU A 137 -5.89 -0.27 11.55
N ASP A 138 -6.74 0.58 11.02
CA ASP A 138 -7.65 0.26 9.91
C ASP A 138 -6.95 0.46 8.55
N ASN A 139 -7.69 0.21 7.48
CA ASN A 139 -7.19 0.38 6.11
C ASN A 139 -6.64 1.79 5.84
N ASP A 140 -7.27 2.83 6.40
CA ASP A 140 -6.86 4.21 6.13
C ASP A 140 -5.53 4.52 6.84
N ALA A 141 -5.34 4.00 8.06
CA ALA A 141 -4.08 4.07 8.78
C ALA A 141 -2.96 3.24 8.11
N VAL A 142 -3.29 2.07 7.54
CA VAL A 142 -2.33 1.25 6.78
C VAL A 142 -1.90 1.96 5.50
N ASN A 143 -2.84 2.47 4.70
CA ASN A 143 -2.57 3.26 3.49
C ASN A 143 -1.70 4.49 3.81
N PHE A 144 -1.99 5.18 4.92
CA PHE A 144 -1.19 6.31 5.37
C PHE A 144 0.24 5.90 5.71
N ALA A 145 0.44 4.79 6.43
CA ALA A 145 1.78 4.28 6.73
C ALA A 145 2.52 3.84 5.45
N ALA A 146 1.84 3.19 4.51
CA ALA A 146 2.39 2.76 3.23
C ALA A 146 2.87 3.94 2.37
N THR A 147 2.08 5.01 2.30
CA THR A 147 2.47 6.24 1.58
C THR A 147 3.63 6.97 2.26
N LEU A 148 3.71 6.95 3.59
CA LEU A 148 4.89 7.44 4.33
C LEU A 148 6.16 6.63 4.02
N VAL A 149 6.04 5.30 3.86
CA VAL A 149 7.16 4.45 3.42
C VAL A 149 7.62 4.87 2.03
N GLY A 150 6.69 5.05 1.07
CA GLY A 150 7.03 5.56 -0.26
C GLY A 150 7.73 6.92 -0.22
N ALA A 151 7.22 7.87 0.57
CA ALA A 151 7.85 9.17 0.74
C ALA A 151 9.28 9.08 1.31
N ALA A 152 9.47 8.24 2.33
CA ALA A 152 10.76 8.07 2.98
C ALA A 152 11.79 7.40 2.05
N VAL A 153 11.41 6.33 1.36
CA VAL A 153 12.30 5.62 0.42
C VAL A 153 12.73 6.56 -0.70
N ALA A 154 11.81 7.34 -1.27
CA ALA A 154 12.13 8.30 -2.31
C ALA A 154 13.07 9.40 -1.80
N ALA A 155 12.79 9.99 -0.63
CA ALA A 155 13.64 11.03 -0.05
C ALA A 155 15.06 10.53 0.22
N ILE A 156 15.20 9.38 0.88
CA ILE A 156 16.51 8.79 1.21
C ILE A 156 17.26 8.44 -0.08
N GLY A 157 16.59 7.80 -1.04
CA GLY A 157 17.22 7.37 -2.29
C GLY A 157 17.71 8.53 -3.17
N THR A 158 17.14 9.73 -3.04
CA THR A 158 17.67 10.93 -3.72
C THR A 158 18.88 11.56 -3.05
N HIS A 159 19.20 11.20 -1.80
CA HIS A 159 20.36 11.69 -1.08
C HIS A 159 21.57 10.75 -1.15
N VAL A 160 21.44 9.58 -1.80
CA VAL A 160 22.56 8.67 -2.03
C VAL A 160 23.34 9.15 -3.26
N PRO A 161 24.62 9.55 -3.12
CA PRO A 161 25.44 9.88 -4.28
C PRO A 161 25.67 8.62 -5.12
N HIS A 162 25.32 8.69 -6.40
CA HIS A 162 25.66 7.70 -7.42
C HIS A 162 27.03 7.98 -8.02
#